data_AF-A0A832XFQ4-F1
#
_entry.id   AF-A0A832XFQ4-F1
#
_cell.length_a   1.000
_cell.length_b   1.000
_cell.length_c   1.000
_cell.angle_alpha   90.00
_cell.angle_beta   90.00
_cell.angle_gamma   90.00
#
_symmetry.space_group_name_H-M   'P 1'
#
loop_
_entity.id
_entity.type
_entity.pdbx_description
1 polymer ?
#
loop_
_entity_poly.entity_id
_entity_poly.type
_entity_poly.pdbx_seq_one_letter_code
_entity_poly.pdbx_strand_id
1 'polypeptide(L)'
;MVIKYEPAPDVKMRLVELITENGFSNVDPSKIYCFRSRGSKSKRILARIWSFPKIWQMALFMPPRYVIEVLSERYDKLSKEKQDYVLIHELKHIPKKFSGGLRTHHRENPKHLRK
;
A
#
# COMPACT_ATOMS: atom_id res chain seq x y z
N MET A 1 12.24 20.19 0.07
CA MET A 1 11.24 19.85 -0.97
C MET A 1 10.03 19.28 -0.27
N VAL A 2 8.85 19.81 -0.60
CA VAL A 2 7.57 19.35 -0.04
C VAL A 2 7.11 18.14 -0.84
N ILE A 3 6.75 17.05 -0.17
CA ILE A 3 6.14 15.88 -0.83
C ILE A 3 4.73 16.27 -1.26
N LYS A 4 4.40 16.04 -2.54
CA LYS A 4 3.04 16.22 -3.06
C LYS A 4 2.35 14.88 -3.13
N TYR A 5 1.07 14.83 -2.74
CA TYR A 5 0.23 13.65 -2.78
C TYR A 5 -0.92 13.87 -3.77
N GLU A 6 -1.20 12.86 -4.59
CA GLU A 6 -2.30 12.87 -5.55
C GLU A 6 -3.06 11.52 -5.47
N PRO A 7 -4.40 11.51 -5.60
CA PRO A 7 -5.15 10.25 -5.69
C PRO A 7 -4.63 9.39 -6.85
N ALA A 8 -4.55 8.07 -6.62
CA ALA A 8 -4.10 7.10 -7.63
C ALA A 8 -5.21 6.09 -7.95
N PRO A 9 -6.23 6.50 -8.74
CA PRO A 9 -7.36 5.63 -9.09
C PRO A 9 -6.93 4.41 -9.93
N ASP A 10 -5.89 4.55 -10.74
CA ASP A 10 -5.26 3.47 -11.51
C ASP A 10 -4.72 2.36 -10.59
N VAL A 11 -3.97 2.77 -9.56
CA VAL A 11 -3.45 1.86 -8.53
C VAL A 11 -4.59 1.25 -7.73
N LYS A 12 -5.63 2.04 -7.43
CA LYS A 12 -6.79 1.58 -6.68
C LYS A 12 -7.55 0.48 -7.42
N MET A 13 -7.80 0.67 -8.71
CA MET A 13 -8.48 -0.32 -9.56
C MET A 13 -7.69 -1.62 -9.60
N ARG A 14 -6.38 -1.54 -9.88
CA ARG A 14 -5.53 -2.73 -9.91
C ARG A 14 -5.44 -3.43 -8.55
N LEU A 15 -5.39 -2.67 -7.46
CA LEU A 15 -5.39 -3.24 -6.11
C LEU A 15 -6.65 -4.09 -5.83
N VAL A 16 -7.83 -3.63 -6.27
CA VAL A 16 -9.10 -4.35 -6.09
C VAL A 16 -9.06 -5.67 -6.86
N GLU A 17 -8.58 -5.67 -8.09
CA GLU A 17 -8.39 -6.88 -8.89
C GLU A 17 -7.47 -7.88 -8.16
N LEU A 18 -6.30 -7.41 -7.70
CA LEU A 18 -5.34 -8.24 -6.98
C LEU A 18 -5.89 -8.83 -5.68
N ILE A 19 -6.71 -8.08 -4.94
CA ILE A 19 -7.39 -8.58 -3.72
C ILE A 19 -8.30 -9.75 -4.06
N THR A 20 -9.08 -9.63 -5.13
CA THR A 20 -10.00 -10.68 -5.60
C THR A 20 -9.23 -11.89 -6.13
N GLU A 21 -8.22 -11.68 -6.99
CA GLU A 21 -7.42 -12.74 -7.61
C GLU A 21 -6.62 -13.56 -6.58
N ASN A 22 -6.10 -12.92 -5.52
CA ASN A 22 -5.22 -13.56 -4.54
C ASN A 22 -5.94 -13.99 -3.24
N GLY A 23 -7.27 -13.88 -3.19
CA GLY A 23 -8.07 -14.39 -2.08
C GLY A 23 -7.86 -13.66 -0.75
N PHE A 24 -7.61 -12.34 -0.77
CA PHE A 24 -7.49 -11.51 0.44
C PHE A 24 -8.87 -11.22 1.07
N SER A 25 -9.61 -12.27 1.45
CA SER A 25 -10.98 -12.19 1.96
C SER A 25 -11.14 -11.35 3.24
N ASN A 26 -10.05 -11.19 4.00
CA ASN A 26 -10.02 -10.38 5.22
C ASN A 26 -9.76 -8.89 4.97
N VAL A 27 -9.61 -8.47 3.72
CA VAL A 27 -9.30 -7.10 3.33
C VAL A 27 -10.53 -6.50 2.65
N ASP A 28 -11.06 -5.43 3.24
CA ASP A 28 -12.14 -4.66 2.63
C ASP A 28 -11.56 -3.54 1.75
N PRO A 29 -11.69 -3.63 0.41
CA PRO A 29 -11.13 -2.63 -0.48
C PRO A 29 -11.75 -1.25 -0.25
N SER A 30 -13.01 -1.12 0.19
CA SER A 30 -13.64 0.19 0.41
C SER A 30 -12.93 1.03 1.49
N LYS A 31 -12.17 0.36 2.38
CA LYS A 31 -11.41 0.97 3.48
C LYS A 31 -9.92 1.17 3.16
N ILE A 32 -9.51 0.92 1.92
CA ILE A 32 -8.15 1.17 1.44
C ILE A 32 -8.16 2.31 0.43
N TYR A 33 -7.31 3.31 0.64
CA TYR A 33 -7.12 4.42 -0.28
C TYR A 33 -5.75 4.32 -0.95
N CYS A 34 -5.67 4.74 -2.21
CA CYS A 34 -4.42 4.71 -2.96
C CYS A 34 -4.01 6.12 -3.34
N PHE A 35 -2.78 6.47 -3.02
CA PHE A 35 -2.18 7.75 -3.34
C PHE A 35 -0.84 7.55 -4.03
N ARG A 36 -0.50 8.50 -4.88
CA ARG A 36 0.82 8.62 -5.48
C ARG A 36 1.51 9.83 -4.85
N SER A 37 2.79 9.69 -4.55
CA SER A 37 3.62 10.79 -4.05
C SER A 37 4.74 11.17 -5.01
N ARG A 38 5.08 12.46 -5.00
CA ARG A 38 6.18 13.06 -5.78
C ARG A 38 7.02 13.97 -4.89
N GLY A 39 8.32 14.05 -5.17
CA GLY A 39 9.34 14.76 -4.39
C GLY A 39 10.09 13.88 -3.38
N SER A 40 9.95 12.54 -3.45
CA SER A 40 10.55 11.64 -2.46
C SER A 40 12.04 11.37 -2.74
N LYS A 41 12.90 11.72 -1.77
CA LYS A 41 14.35 11.41 -1.84
C LYS A 41 14.68 9.92 -1.62
N SER A 42 13.71 9.09 -1.24
CA SER A 42 13.97 7.72 -0.79
C SER A 42 14.38 6.78 -1.92
N LYS A 43 15.67 6.46 -2.06
CA LYS A 43 16.21 5.73 -3.22
C LYS A 43 15.72 4.29 -3.44
N ARG A 44 15.20 3.64 -2.39
CA ARG A 44 14.89 2.18 -2.41
C ARG A 44 13.43 1.84 -2.18
N ILE A 45 12.59 2.81 -1.86
CA ILE A 45 11.19 2.57 -1.51
C ILE A 45 10.33 2.76 -2.76
N LEU A 46 9.51 1.77 -3.06
CA LEU A 46 8.60 1.74 -4.21
C LEU A 46 7.19 2.13 -3.79
N ALA A 47 6.73 1.60 -2.66
CA ALA A 47 5.47 1.93 -2.04
C ALA A 47 5.60 1.93 -0.52
N ARG A 48 4.56 2.42 0.16
CA ARG A 48 4.38 2.34 1.61
C ARG A 48 2.93 2.01 1.91
N ILE A 49 2.71 1.38 3.05
CA ILE A 49 1.39 1.29 3.66
C ILE A 49 1.34 2.12 4.93
N TRP A 50 0.22 2.81 5.11
CA TRP A 50 -0.10 3.58 6.29
C TRP A 50 -1.34 2.98 6.92
N SER A 51 -1.33 2.75 8.23
CA SER A 51 -2.53 2.44 8.97
C SER A 51 -3.13 3.69 9.58
N PHE A 52 -4.46 3.74 9.63
CA PHE A 52 -5.17 4.82 10.31
C PHE A 52 -5.06 4.62 11.83
N PRO A 53 -4.37 5.50 12.59
CA PRO A 53 -4.04 5.21 13.99
C PRO A 53 -5.27 5.05 14.88
N LYS A 54 -5.16 4.19 15.91
CA LYS A 54 -6.31 3.80 16.75
C LYS A 54 -6.97 4.99 17.47
N ILE A 55 -6.18 5.98 17.90
CA ILE A 55 -6.71 7.18 18.55
C ILE A 55 -7.61 8.00 17.61
N TRP A 56 -7.22 8.12 16.33
CA TRP A 56 -8.00 8.84 15.32
C TRP A 56 -9.26 8.09 14.90
N GLN A 57 -9.22 6.75 14.90
CA GLN A 57 -10.42 5.92 14.73
C GLN A 57 -11.45 6.22 15.81
N MET A 58 -11.03 6.32 17.07
CA MET A 58 -11.91 6.61 18.20
C MET A 58 -12.42 8.05 18.14
N ALA A 59 -11.54 9.03 17.94
CA ALA A 59 -11.89 10.44 17.92
C ALA A 59 -12.88 10.80 16.80
N LEU A 60 -12.79 10.14 15.64
CA LEU A 60 -13.62 10.41 14.47
C LEU A 60 -14.71 9.36 14.23
N PHE A 61 -14.94 8.43 15.18
CA PHE A 61 -15.92 7.33 15.06
C PHE A 61 -15.79 6.55 13.75
N MET A 62 -14.54 6.27 13.38
CA MET A 62 -14.18 5.80 12.07
C MET A 62 -13.53 4.41 12.18
N PRO A 63 -13.96 3.39 11.39
CA PRO A 63 -13.33 2.08 11.41
C PRO A 63 -11.87 2.12 10.93
N PRO A 64 -11.10 1.04 11.16
CA PRO A 64 -9.78 0.87 10.58
C PRO A 64 -9.76 1.16 9.08
N ARG A 65 -8.75 1.91 8.64
CA ARG A 65 -8.52 2.26 7.24
C ARG A 65 -7.04 2.20 6.94
N TYR A 66 -6.70 2.04 5.68
CA TYR A 66 -5.32 1.98 5.22
C TYR A 66 -5.11 2.88 4.00
N VAL A 67 -3.90 3.40 3.87
CA VAL A 67 -3.47 4.09 2.66
C VAL A 67 -2.28 3.34 2.07
N ILE A 68 -2.36 2.99 0.80
CA ILE A 68 -1.21 2.54 0.02
C ILE A 68 -0.69 3.74 -0.76
N GLU A 69 0.54 4.15 -0.48
CA GLU A 69 1.25 5.24 -1.14
C GLU A 69 2.27 4.66 -2.12
N VAL A 70 2.13 4.91 -3.41
CA VAL A 70 3.17 4.59 -4.41
C VAL A 70 4.07 5.80 -4.66
N LEU A 71 5.38 5.59 -4.72
CA LEU A 71 6.35 6.66 -4.97
C LEU A 71 6.62 6.77 -6.47
N SER A 72 6.07 7.81 -7.10
CA SER A 72 6.02 7.97 -8.57
C SER A 72 7.38 7.85 -9.23
N GLU A 73 8.45 8.39 -8.62
CA GLU A 73 9.78 8.42 -9.24
C GLU A 73 10.37 7.03 -9.52
N ARG A 74 9.82 5.98 -8.90
CA ARG A 74 10.29 4.60 -9.01
C ARG A 74 9.17 3.64 -9.39
N TYR A 75 8.02 3.71 -8.74
CA TYR A 75 6.91 2.77 -8.96
C TYR A 75 6.40 2.84 -10.40
N ASP A 76 6.22 4.05 -10.94
CA ASP A 76 5.65 4.23 -12.28
C ASP A 76 6.61 3.76 -13.40
N LYS A 77 7.89 3.52 -13.08
CA LYS A 77 8.90 3.00 -14.03
C LYS A 77 8.98 1.48 -14.06
N LEU A 78 8.23 0.79 -13.20
CA LEU A 78 8.24 -0.67 -13.12
C LEU A 78 7.37 -1.30 -14.22
N SER A 79 7.66 -2.55 -14.58
CA SER A 79 6.72 -3.38 -15.37
C SER A 79 5.44 -3.64 -14.57
N LYS A 80 4.35 -3.99 -15.26
CA LYS A 80 3.07 -4.30 -14.60
C LYS A 80 3.19 -5.44 -13.61
N GLU A 81 3.93 -6.51 -13.91
CA GLU A 81 4.11 -7.60 -12.93
C GLU A 81 4.88 -7.14 -11.69
N LYS A 82 5.89 -6.27 -11.85
CA LYS A 82 6.65 -5.70 -10.73
C LYS A 82 5.80 -4.73 -9.90
N GLN A 83 4.90 -3.98 -10.54
CA GLN A 83 3.91 -3.13 -9.84
C GLN A 83 2.97 -3.97 -8.99
N ASP A 84 2.42 -5.06 -9.56
CA ASP A 84 1.52 -5.97 -8.85
C ASP A 84 2.20 -6.62 -7.65
N TYR A 85 3.43 -7.09 -7.82
CA TYR A 85 4.23 -7.66 -6.73
C TYR A 85 4.37 -6.68 -5.56
N VAL A 86 4.66 -5.41 -5.85
CA VAL A 86 4.79 -4.35 -4.83
C VAL A 86 3.47 -4.13 -4.10
N LEU A 87 2.34 -4.05 -4.83
CA LEU A 87 1.02 -3.86 -4.20
C LEU A 87 0.64 -5.05 -3.31
N ILE A 88 0.88 -6.27 -3.77
CA ILE A 88 0.65 -7.48 -2.97
C ILE A 88 1.53 -7.48 -1.71
N HIS A 89 2.79 -7.02 -1.81
CA HIS A 89 3.68 -6.88 -0.65
C HIS A 89 3.09 -5.92 0.39
N GLU A 90 2.61 -4.75 -0.04
CA GLU A 90 1.97 -3.79 0.86
C GLU A 90 0.68 -4.35 1.48
N LEU A 91 -0.16 -5.06 0.71
CA LEU A 91 -1.37 -5.71 1.23
C LEU A 91 -1.08 -6.73 2.33
N LYS A 92 0.04 -7.47 2.24
CA LYS A 92 0.43 -8.45 3.27
C LYS A 92 0.73 -7.83 4.63
N HIS A 93 1.01 -6.53 4.68
CA HIS A 93 1.15 -5.80 5.94
C HIS A 93 -0.19 -5.54 6.65
N ILE A 94 -1.34 -5.69 5.97
CA ILE A 94 -2.65 -5.58 6.62
C ILE A 94 -2.87 -6.82 7.51
N PRO A 95 -3.17 -6.64 8.82
CA PRO A 95 -3.52 -7.73 9.73
C PRO A 95 -4.71 -8.55 9.22
N LYS A 96 -4.68 -9.87 9.45
CA LYS A 96 -5.82 -10.76 9.15
C LYS A 96 -7.14 -10.31 9.82
N LYS A 97 -7.05 -9.64 10.96
CA LYS A 97 -8.22 -9.12 11.69
C LYS A 97 -8.64 -7.71 11.24
N PHE A 98 -7.96 -7.11 10.25
CA PHE A 98 -8.19 -5.74 9.78
C PHE A 98 -8.29 -4.71 10.92
N SER A 99 -7.45 -4.86 11.95
CA SER A 99 -7.62 -4.18 13.25
C SER A 99 -7.12 -2.72 13.29
N GLY A 100 -6.51 -2.22 12.22
CA GLY A 100 -5.91 -0.89 12.15
C GLY A 100 -4.44 -0.81 12.56
N GLY A 101 -3.82 -1.94 12.91
CA GLY A 101 -2.36 -2.06 13.02
C GLY A 101 -1.71 -2.43 11.69
N LEU A 102 -0.38 -2.50 11.66
CA LEU A 102 0.41 -3.07 10.56
C LEU A 102 1.16 -4.30 11.05
N ARG A 103 1.16 -5.36 10.26
CA ARG A 103 2.04 -6.52 10.47
C ARG A 103 3.42 -6.15 9.97
N THR A 104 4.43 -6.26 10.83
CA THR A 104 5.81 -6.23 10.37
C THR A 104 6.10 -7.51 9.61
N HIS A 105 6.37 -7.40 8.30
CA HIS A 105 6.98 -8.50 7.58
C HIS A 105 8.46 -8.52 7.96
N HIS A 106 8.97 -9.66 8.45
CA HIS A 106 10.42 -9.83 8.61
C HIS A 106 11.06 -9.63 7.24
N ARG A 107 12.13 -8.83 7.15
CA ARG A 107 12.84 -8.51 5.90
C ARG A 107 13.31 -9.80 5.20
N GLU A 108 12.52 -10.35 4.29
CA GLU A 108 13.07 -11.16 3.22
C GLU A 108 13.70 -10.20 2.23
N ASN A 109 15.02 -10.21 2.23
CA ASN A 109 15.87 -9.38 1.38
C ASN A 109 15.47 -9.63 -0.08
N PRO A 110 14.92 -8.65 -0.83
CA PRO A 110 14.47 -8.85 -2.21
C PRO A 110 15.66 -8.89 -3.17
N LYS A 111 16.58 -9.84 -2.97
CA LYS A 111 17.66 -10.15 -3.91
C LYS A 111 17.11 -10.76 -5.20
N HIS A 112 15.89 -11.31 -5.18
CA HIS A 112 15.29 -12.04 -6.29
C HIS A 112 14.40 -11.21 -7.24
N LEU A 113 14.06 -9.97 -6.91
CA LEU A 113 13.33 -9.06 -7.82
C LEU A 113 14.26 -8.30 -8.79
N ARG A 114 15.56 -8.60 -8.72
CA ARG A 114 16.60 -8.11 -9.61
C ARG A 114 16.99 -9.20 -10.60
N LYS A 115 16.06 -9.60 -11.44
CA LYS A 115 16.35 -10.01 -12.81
C LYS A 115 15.38 -9.30 -13.74
#